data_AF-A0A0X3PVY5-F1
#
_entry.id   AF-A0A0X3PVY5-F1
#
_cell.length_a   1.000
_cell.length_b   1.000
_cell.length_c   1.000
_cell.angle_alpha   90.00
_cell.angle_beta   90.00
_cell.angle_gamma   90.00
#
_symmetry.space_group_name_H-M   'P 1'
#
loop_
_entity.id
_entity.type
_entity.pdbx_description
1 polymer ?
#
loop_
_entity_poly.entity_id
_entity_poly.type
_entity_poly.pdbx_seq_one_letter_code
_entity_poly.pdbx_strand_id
1 'polypeptide(L)'
;MSAPNSLLLKFNEYLYGHDFHSLFDLEMAVKKFSQDTGYYYKPRSSHKYPDESKYAEKFVYASRKYACILAPVKGRVGCDSFFNVVHRRRGERIIVTSFKLEHNHDLLSTEHYNLTEVPLEYKLKGFSAPSPSPTGGWLSDSSGRSRFSTNAGRISTPAV
;
A
#
# COMPACT_ATOMS: atom_id res chain seq x y z
N MET A 1 25.64 12.15 3.98
CA MET A 1 26.11 11.03 3.13
C MET A 1 26.19 9.77 3.99
N SER A 2 25.19 8.89 3.89
CA SER A 2 25.23 7.60 4.59
C SER A 2 26.31 6.72 3.96
N ALA A 3 27.16 6.08 4.76
CA ALA A 3 28.21 5.20 4.25
C ALA A 3 27.58 4.11 3.34
N PRO A 4 28.16 3.79 2.17
CA PRO A 4 27.58 2.86 1.21
C PRO A 4 27.26 1.48 1.82
N ASN A 5 28.02 1.06 2.83
CA ASN A 5 27.77 -0.17 3.57
C ASN A 5 26.49 -0.13 4.42
N SER A 6 26.10 1.04 4.94
CA SER A 6 24.91 1.18 5.79
C SER A 6 23.61 0.93 5.01
N LEU A 7 23.53 1.39 3.75
CA LEU A 7 22.33 1.23 2.94
C LEU A 7 22.11 -0.23 2.53
N LEU A 8 23.18 -0.92 2.13
CA LEU A 8 23.12 -2.34 1.79
C LEU A 8 22.73 -3.20 3.01
N LEU A 9 23.26 -2.88 4.19
CA LEU A 9 22.89 -3.56 5.44
C LEU A 9 21.40 -3.40 5.73
N LYS A 10 20.86 -2.18 5.65
CA LYS A 10 19.43 -1.92 5.80
C LYS A 10 18.59 -2.60 4.72
N PHE A 11 19.07 -2.66 3.50
CA PHE A 11 18.38 -3.36 2.42
C PHE A 11 18.30 -4.86 2.67
N ASN A 12 19.37 -5.47 3.20
CA ASN A 12 19.37 -6.87 3.61
C ASN A 12 18.52 -7.12 4.86
N GLU A 13 18.45 -6.16 5.79
CA GLU A 13 17.62 -6.26 7.01
C GLU A 13 16.12 -6.30 6.71
N TYR A 14 15.67 -5.57 5.67
CA TYR A 14 14.24 -5.43 5.38
C TYR A 14 13.77 -6.18 4.13
N LEU A 15 14.61 -6.34 3.11
CA LEU A 15 14.18 -6.68 1.75
C LEU A 15 14.93 -7.86 1.14
N TYR A 16 16.26 -7.77 1.02
CA TYR A 16 17.03 -8.80 0.34
C TYR A 16 17.32 -9.99 1.24
N GLY A 17 17.12 -11.21 0.72
CA GLY A 17 17.23 -12.45 1.50
C GLY A 17 15.96 -12.85 2.24
N HIS A 18 14.92 -12.00 2.24
CA HIS A 18 13.62 -12.29 2.85
C HIS A 18 12.64 -12.93 1.84
N ASP A 19 11.80 -13.81 2.37
CA ASP A 19 10.65 -14.40 1.68
C ASP A 19 9.37 -13.71 2.17
N PHE A 20 8.64 -13.05 1.27
CA PHE A 20 7.37 -12.38 1.58
C PHE A 20 6.17 -13.25 1.17
N HIS A 21 5.20 -13.42 2.07
CA HIS A 21 4.06 -14.31 1.84
C HIS A 21 2.88 -13.61 1.16
N SER A 22 2.92 -12.29 1.01
CA SER A 22 1.90 -11.51 0.30
C SER A 22 2.50 -10.23 -0.27
N LEU A 23 1.79 -9.60 -1.20
CA LEU A 23 2.17 -8.27 -1.68
C LEU A 23 2.15 -7.24 -0.53
N PHE A 24 1.20 -7.37 0.39
CA PHE A 24 1.08 -6.48 1.55
C PHE A 24 2.32 -6.53 2.44
N ASP A 25 2.84 -7.72 2.74
CA ASP A 25 4.06 -7.88 3.56
C ASP A 25 5.26 -7.22 2.91
N LEU A 26 5.41 -7.39 1.59
CA LEU A 26 6.46 -6.73 0.82
C LEU A 26 6.31 -5.21 0.88
N GLU A 27 5.12 -4.67 0.61
CA GLU A 27 4.89 -3.22 0.60
C GLU A 27 5.11 -2.59 1.98
N MET A 28 4.75 -3.30 3.06
CA MET A 28 5.07 -2.88 4.43
C MET A 28 6.58 -2.86 4.68
N ALA A 29 7.33 -3.86 4.22
CA ALA A 29 8.78 -3.89 4.36
C ALA A 29 9.46 -2.76 3.56
N VAL A 30 9.00 -2.49 2.33
CA VAL A 30 9.47 -1.36 1.51
C VAL A 30 9.21 -0.04 2.20
N LYS A 31 8.05 0.13 2.84
CA LYS A 31 7.71 1.33 3.61
C LYS A 31 8.66 1.52 4.80
N LYS A 32 8.90 0.47 5.60
CA LYS A 32 9.83 0.51 6.74
C LYS A 32 11.25 0.87 6.30
N PHE A 33 11.75 0.19 5.26
CA PHE A 33 13.05 0.50 4.66
C PHE A 33 13.14 1.98 4.20
N SER A 34 12.09 2.48 3.54
CA SER A 34 12.07 3.87 3.06
C SER A 34 12.07 4.88 4.20
N GLN A 35 11.34 4.60 5.28
CA GLN A 35 11.28 5.46 6.47
C GLN A 35 12.61 5.48 7.23
N ASP A 36 13.28 4.33 7.35
CA ASP A 36 14.54 4.21 8.08
C ASP A 36 15.73 4.80 7.31
N THR A 37 15.69 4.74 5.98
CA THR A 37 16.82 5.16 5.13
C THR A 37 16.66 6.53 4.49
N GLY A 38 15.43 7.06 4.38
CA GLY A 38 15.13 8.28 3.62
C GLY A 38 15.17 8.10 2.09
N TYR A 39 15.33 6.87 1.61
CA TYR A 39 15.27 6.53 0.19
C TYR A 39 13.96 5.84 -0.16
N TYR A 40 13.14 6.53 -0.94
CA TYR A 40 11.78 6.08 -1.25
C TYR A 40 11.71 5.41 -2.63
N TYR A 41 10.94 4.34 -2.70
CA TYR A 41 10.73 3.56 -3.91
C TYR A 41 9.25 3.47 -4.24
N LYS A 42 8.94 3.54 -5.53
CA LYS A 42 7.59 3.33 -6.07
C LYS A 42 7.58 2.24 -7.14
N PRO A 43 6.47 1.54 -7.32
CA PRO A 43 6.28 0.66 -8.46
C PRO A 43 6.47 1.39 -9.79
N ARG A 44 7.22 0.79 -10.71
CA ARG A 44 7.52 1.40 -12.02
C ARG A 44 7.07 0.55 -13.20
N SER A 45 7.27 -0.76 -13.14
CA SER A 45 6.71 -1.70 -14.09
C SER A 45 6.22 -2.93 -13.34
N SER A 46 5.17 -3.57 -13.86
CA SER A 46 4.61 -4.76 -13.22
C SER A 46 4.12 -5.72 -14.29
N HIS A 47 4.32 -7.01 -14.07
CA HIS A 47 3.69 -8.07 -14.83
C HIS A 47 2.58 -8.67 -13.96
N LYS A 48 1.34 -8.21 -14.18
CA LYS A 48 0.16 -8.70 -13.44
C LYS A 48 -0.14 -10.15 -13.83
N TYR A 49 -0.63 -10.92 -12.87
CA TYR A 49 -1.24 -12.21 -13.20
C TYR A 49 -2.54 -11.97 -13.99
N PRO A 50 -2.91 -12.88 -14.91
CA PRO A 50 -4.27 -12.94 -15.44
C PRO A 50 -5.28 -13.18 -14.30
N ASP A 51 -6.50 -12.67 -14.44
CA ASP A 51 -7.54 -12.74 -13.40
C ASP A 51 -7.90 -14.18 -12.99
N GLU A 52 -7.77 -15.14 -13.90
CA GLU A 52 -8.04 -16.57 -13.69
C GLU A 52 -6.96 -17.29 -12.87
N SER A 53 -5.82 -16.64 -12.65
CA SER A 53 -4.71 -17.22 -11.89
C SER A 53 -5.07 -17.33 -10.41
N LYS A 54 -4.89 -18.52 -9.82
CA LYS A 54 -4.99 -18.71 -8.36
C LYS A 54 -4.06 -17.81 -7.53
N TYR A 55 -3.08 -17.15 -8.16
CA TYR A 55 -2.15 -16.23 -7.51
C TYR A 55 -2.58 -14.75 -7.62
N ALA A 56 -3.60 -14.43 -8.44
CA ALA A 56 -4.00 -13.06 -8.72
C ALA A 56 -4.55 -12.33 -7.49
N GLU A 57 -5.24 -13.03 -6.59
CA GLU A 57 -5.79 -12.44 -5.37
C GLU A 57 -4.70 -12.08 -4.35
N LYS A 58 -3.79 -13.02 -4.07
CA LYS A 58 -2.81 -12.88 -2.98
C LYS A 58 -1.52 -12.18 -3.39
N PHE A 59 -1.02 -12.45 -4.59
CA PHE A 59 0.27 -11.93 -5.06
C PHE A 59 0.14 -10.82 -6.09
N VAL A 60 -0.97 -10.80 -6.84
CA VAL A 60 -1.35 -9.80 -7.87
C VAL A 60 -0.40 -9.76 -9.08
N TYR A 61 0.91 -9.85 -8.87
CA TYR A 61 1.95 -9.72 -9.88
C TYR A 61 2.87 -10.94 -9.89
N ALA A 62 3.22 -11.41 -11.09
CA ALA A 62 4.28 -12.38 -11.30
C ALA A 62 5.66 -11.75 -11.06
N SER A 63 5.83 -10.49 -11.47
CA SER A 63 7.03 -9.70 -11.21
C SER A 63 6.72 -8.21 -11.15
N ARG A 64 7.56 -7.45 -10.44
CA ARG A 64 7.41 -6.00 -10.29
C ARG A 64 8.76 -5.33 -10.12
N LYS A 65 8.96 -4.18 -10.77
CA LYS A 65 10.12 -3.31 -10.56
C LYS A 65 9.72 -2.16 -9.64
N TYR A 66 10.50 -1.97 -8.60
CA TYR A 66 10.49 -0.79 -7.76
C TYR A 66 11.66 0.08 -8.16
N ALA A 67 11.42 1.37 -8.38
CA ALA A 67 12.45 2.34 -8.70
C ALA A 67 12.38 3.50 -7.70
N CYS A 68 13.51 4.17 -7.49
CA CYS A 68 13.54 5.40 -6.72
C CYS A 68 12.45 6.37 -7.21
N ILE A 69 11.81 7.11 -6.31
CA ILE A 69 10.76 8.06 -6.70
C ILE A 69 11.26 9.16 -7.64
N LEU A 70 12.55 9.50 -7.55
CA LEU A 70 13.27 10.44 -8.42
C LEU A 70 13.82 9.78 -9.70
N ALA A 71 13.42 8.55 -9.99
CA ALA A 71 13.78 7.90 -11.24
C ALA A 71 13.19 8.62 -12.44
N PRO A 72 13.92 8.68 -13.57
CA PRO A 72 13.54 9.51 -14.68
C PRO A 72 12.24 9.04 -15.36
N VAL A 73 11.44 10.01 -15.77
CA VAL A 73 10.20 9.80 -16.54
C VAL A 73 10.46 10.21 -17.99
N LYS A 74 11.30 9.41 -18.68
CA LYS A 74 11.74 9.57 -20.09
C LYS A 74 12.55 10.85 -20.38
N GLY A 75 13.69 10.68 -21.06
CA GLY A 75 14.49 11.78 -21.63
C GLY A 75 15.12 12.75 -20.63
N ARG A 76 15.08 12.45 -19.32
CA ARG A 76 15.69 13.25 -18.25
C ARG A 76 16.72 12.42 -17.51
N VAL A 77 17.75 13.08 -16.99
CA VAL A 77 18.65 12.48 -16.01
C VAL A 77 17.89 12.37 -14.68
N GLY A 78 18.02 11.24 -13.99
CA GLY A 78 17.37 11.00 -12.71
C GLY A 78 18.05 9.85 -11.96
N CYS A 79 17.49 9.46 -10.83
CA CYS A 79 18.03 8.35 -10.05
C CYS A 79 17.82 7.02 -10.77
N ASP A 80 18.85 6.19 -10.85
CA ASP A 80 18.76 4.87 -11.45
C ASP A 80 18.75 3.74 -10.42
N SER A 81 18.57 4.06 -9.14
CA SER A 81 18.37 3.09 -8.07
C SER A 81 17.04 2.32 -8.23
N PHE A 82 17.10 0.99 -8.14
CA PHE A 82 15.96 0.09 -8.32
C PHE A 82 16.15 -1.25 -7.62
N PHE A 83 15.05 -1.99 -7.47
CA PHE A 83 15.07 -3.43 -7.25
C PHE A 83 13.90 -4.13 -7.94
N ASN A 84 14.10 -5.40 -8.30
CA ASN A 84 13.08 -6.24 -8.94
C ASN A 84 12.64 -7.34 -7.98
N VAL A 85 11.33 -7.54 -7.90
CA VAL A 85 10.73 -8.65 -7.18
C VAL A 85 10.04 -9.63 -8.13
N VAL A 86 10.02 -10.90 -7.75
CA VAL A 86 9.33 -11.97 -8.48
C VAL A 86 8.58 -12.84 -7.48
N HIS A 87 7.34 -13.21 -7.83
CA HIS A 87 6.61 -14.25 -7.12
C HIS A 87 7.11 -15.64 -7.59
N ARG A 88 7.73 -16.38 -6.68
CA ARG A 88 8.11 -17.79 -6.87
C ARG A 88 6.91 -18.69 -6.58
N ARG A 89 6.38 -19.32 -7.63
CA ARG A 89 5.27 -20.28 -7.54
C ARG A 89 5.59 -21.43 -6.58
N ARG A 90 6.83 -21.95 -6.59
CA ARG A 90 7.27 -22.99 -5.66
C ARG A 90 7.55 -22.38 -4.30
N GLY A 91 6.71 -22.73 -3.33
CA GLY A 91 6.74 -22.18 -1.98
C GLY A 91 6.08 -20.80 -1.87
N GLU A 92 5.31 -20.39 -2.89
CA GLU A 92 4.36 -19.26 -2.89
C GLU A 92 4.84 -18.04 -2.09
N ARG A 93 5.93 -17.44 -2.58
CA ARG A 93 6.59 -16.31 -1.91
C ARG A 93 7.16 -15.31 -2.90
N ILE A 94 7.16 -14.05 -2.52
CA ILE A 94 7.81 -12.97 -3.27
C ILE A 94 9.22 -12.79 -2.73
N ILE A 95 10.18 -12.64 -3.64
CA ILE A 95 11.58 -12.37 -3.30
C ILE A 95 12.14 -11.24 -4.13
N VAL A 96 13.15 -10.56 -3.58
CA VAL A 96 14.02 -9.66 -4.35
C VAL A 96 14.99 -10.50 -5.18
N THR A 97 15.11 -10.20 -6.47
CA THR A 97 15.94 -10.97 -7.42
C THR A 97 17.15 -10.21 -7.94
N SER A 98 17.06 -8.88 -8.05
CA SER A 98 18.14 -8.01 -8.52
C SER A 98 17.91 -6.59 -8.01
N PHE A 99 18.99 -5.84 -7.82
CA PHE A 99 18.93 -4.48 -7.32
C PHE A 99 20.16 -3.65 -7.72
N LYS A 100 19.99 -2.33 -7.72
CA LYS A 100 21.03 -1.30 -7.70
C LYS A 100 20.59 -0.28 -6.65
N LEU A 101 21.41 -0.05 -5.61
CA LEU A 101 21.05 0.81 -4.48
C LEU A 101 21.76 2.16 -4.48
N GLU A 102 22.64 2.41 -5.45
CA GLU A 102 23.36 3.68 -5.53
C GLU A 102 22.42 4.81 -5.91
N HIS A 103 22.38 5.86 -5.10
CA HIS A 103 21.59 7.07 -5.34
C HIS A 103 22.51 8.22 -5.75
N ASN A 104 22.06 9.03 -6.70
CA ASN A 104 22.72 10.25 -7.17
C ASN A 104 22.08 11.53 -6.59
N HIS A 105 21.40 11.40 -5.46
CA HIS A 105 20.71 12.49 -4.77
C HIS A 105 20.79 12.27 -3.26
N ASP A 106 20.62 13.35 -2.51
CA ASP A 106 20.55 13.31 -1.05
C ASP A 106 19.24 12.70 -0.54
N LEU A 107 19.21 12.43 0.77
CA LEU A 107 18.04 11.90 1.44
C LEU A 107 16.85 12.85 1.29
N LEU A 108 15.67 12.29 1.10
CA LEU A 108 14.45 13.07 1.05
C LEU A 108 13.96 13.32 2.48
N SER A 109 13.55 14.54 2.79
CA SER A 109 12.92 14.83 4.08
C SER A 109 11.57 14.12 4.16
N THR A 110 11.22 13.69 5.37
CA THR A 110 9.94 13.02 5.64
C THR A 110 8.72 13.90 5.30
N GLU A 111 8.90 15.23 5.21
CA GLU A 111 7.84 16.19 4.85
C GLU A 111 7.58 16.28 3.34
N HIS A 112 8.55 15.92 2.50
CA HIS A 112 8.40 15.97 1.04
C HIS A 112 7.68 14.76 0.45
N TYR A 113 7.38 13.73 1.26
CA TYR A 113 6.62 12.57 0.82
C TYR A 113 5.32 12.45 1.59
N ASN A 114 4.20 12.79 0.94
CA ASN A 114 2.87 12.48 1.44
C ASN A 114 2.73 10.95 1.52
N LEU A 115 2.95 10.39 2.71
CA LEU A 115 2.79 8.97 3.06
C LEU A 115 1.33 8.45 2.92
N THR A 116 0.43 9.28 2.40
CA THR A 116 -1.01 9.04 2.23
C THR A 116 -1.37 8.32 0.94
N GLU A 117 -0.48 8.25 -0.05
CA GLU A 117 -0.72 7.50 -1.29
C GLU A 117 0.13 6.23 -1.34
N VAL A 118 -0.15 5.29 -0.43
CA VAL A 118 -0.07 3.88 -0.83
C VAL A 118 -1.20 3.72 -1.85
N PRO A 119 -0.96 3.30 -3.10
CA PRO A 119 -2.05 2.86 -3.94
C PRO A 119 -2.71 1.70 -3.18
N LEU A 120 -3.85 1.97 -2.57
CA LEU A 120 -4.88 1.00 -2.21
C LEU A 120 -5.40 0.37 -3.52
N GLU A 121 -4.51 -0.16 -4.38
CA GLU A 121 -4.89 -1.07 -5.46
C GLU A 121 -5.45 -2.37 -4.87
N TYR A 122 -5.21 -2.64 -3.57
CA TYR A 122 -6.01 -3.57 -2.78
C TYR A 122 -7.30 -2.89 -2.26
N LYS A 123 -8.14 -2.39 -3.17
CA LYS A 123 -9.55 -2.22 -2.82
C LYS A 123 -10.07 -3.63 -2.57
N LEU A 124 -10.13 -4.02 -1.30
CA LEU A 124 -10.72 -5.26 -0.79
C LEU A 124 -12.06 -5.50 -1.51
N LYS A 125 -12.05 -6.26 -2.61
CA LYS A 125 -13.25 -6.89 -3.14
C LYS A 125 -13.60 -7.98 -2.14
N GLY A 126 -14.32 -7.64 -1.06
CA GLY A 126 -14.74 -8.67 -0.10
C GLY A 126 -15.19 -8.18 1.28
N PHE A 127 -14.91 -6.94 1.68
CA PHE A 127 -15.46 -6.40 2.92
C PHE A 127 -16.27 -5.15 2.62
N SER A 128 -17.49 -5.37 2.12
CA SER A 128 -18.58 -4.48 2.50
C SER A 128 -18.71 -4.62 4.01
N ALA A 129 -18.13 -3.69 4.77
CA ALA A 129 -18.60 -3.47 6.12
C ALA A 129 -20.12 -3.30 6.02
N PRO A 130 -20.95 -4.04 6.77
CA PRO A 130 -22.34 -3.66 6.88
C PRO A 130 -22.33 -2.22 7.37
N SER A 131 -22.85 -1.33 6.52
CA SER A 131 -23.10 0.06 6.88
C SER A 131 -23.78 0.04 8.25
N PRO A 132 -23.29 0.78 9.27
CA PRO A 132 -24.02 0.86 10.52
C PRO A 132 -25.35 1.53 10.21
N SER A 133 -26.38 0.70 10.06
CA SER A 133 -27.75 1.18 10.08
C SER A 133 -27.92 1.96 11.38
N PRO A 134 -28.51 3.16 11.36
CA PRO A 134 -28.68 3.94 12.57
C PRO A 134 -29.44 3.09 13.57
N THR A 135 -28.78 2.76 14.69
CA THR A 135 -29.36 2.02 15.78
C THR A 135 -30.51 2.85 16.34
N GLY A 136 -31.73 2.52 15.93
CA GLY A 136 -32.93 2.95 16.64
C GLY A 136 -32.87 2.37 18.04
N GLY A 137 -32.66 3.23 19.03
CA GLY A 137 -32.66 2.83 20.43
C GLY A 137 -34.07 2.42 20.86
N TRP A 138 -34.20 1.22 21.42
CA TRP A 138 -35.39 0.81 22.12
C TRP A 138 -35.37 1.44 23.52
N LEU A 139 -36.17 2.49 23.72
CA LEU A 139 -36.51 2.97 25.05
C LEU A 139 -37.72 2.16 25.55
N SER A 140 -37.49 1.28 26.51
CA SER A 140 -38.55 0.57 27.21
C SER A 140 -39.15 1.49 28.27
N ASP A 141 -40.41 1.90 28.10
CA ASP A 141 -41.23 2.44 29.17
C ASP A 141 -41.87 1.27 29.94
N SER A 142 -42.05 1.44 31.26
CA SER A 142 -42.61 0.52 32.25
C SER A 142 -44.08 0.13 32.03
N SER A 143 -44.61 0.34 30.81
CA SER A 143 -46.03 0.25 30.47
C SER A 143 -46.33 -0.73 29.31
N GLY A 144 -45.34 -1.49 28.81
CA GLY A 144 -45.59 -2.65 27.94
C GLY A 144 -46.15 -2.37 26.54
N ARG A 145 -45.86 -1.22 25.91
CA ARG A 145 -46.19 -0.95 24.49
C ARG A 145 -45.00 -0.36 23.73
N SER A 146 -44.65 -1.01 22.62
CA SER A 146 -43.59 -0.57 21.70
C SER A 146 -44.15 0.26 20.54
N ARG A 147 -43.57 1.44 20.24
CA ARG A 147 -43.85 2.23 19.02
C ARG A 147 -42.55 2.66 18.35
N PHE A 148 -42.50 2.52 17.03
CA PHE A 148 -41.39 2.93 16.17
C PHE A 148 -41.52 4.43 15.82
N SER A 149 -40.44 5.21 15.96
CA SER A 149 -40.41 6.65 15.64
C SER A 149 -39.32 6.93 14.60
N THR A 150 -39.70 7.43 13.43
CA THR A 150 -38.77 7.86 12.37
C THR A 150 -38.64 9.38 12.37
N ASN A 151 -37.47 9.89 12.76
CA ASN A 151 -37.18 11.33 12.77
C ASN A 151 -36.74 11.77 11.36
N ALA A 152 -37.66 12.29 10.55
CA ALA A 152 -37.35 12.90 9.26
C ALA A 152 -36.97 14.39 9.47
N GLY A 153 -35.71 14.72 9.23
CA GLY A 153 -35.18 16.08 9.29
C GLY A 153 -35.87 17.00 8.29
N ARG A 154 -36.49 18.06 8.81
CA ARG A 154 -37.13 19.17 8.10
C ARG A 154 -36.08 20.03 7.38
N ILE A 155 -36.21 20.20 6.06
CA ILE A 155 -35.60 21.31 5.32
C ILE A 155 -36.71 22.32 5.08
N SER A 156 -36.56 23.53 5.62
CA SER A 156 -37.50 24.64 5.49
C SER A 156 -37.06 25.55 4.33
N THR A 157 -37.97 25.83 3.40
CA THR A 157 -37.90 26.97 2.47
C THR A 157 -39.17 27.81 2.66
N PRO A 158 -39.10 29.15 2.78
CA PRO A 158 -40.28 30.01 2.74
C PRO A 158 -40.54 30.55 1.31
N ALA A 159 -41.82 30.55 0.91
CA ALA A 159 -42.43 31.49 -0.05
C ALA A 159 -43.23 32.49 0.82
N VAL A 160 -43.33 33.79 0.55
CA VAL A 160 -43.66 34.54 -0.69
C VAL A 160 -42.89 35.86 -0.70
#